data_AF-A0A9Q4GM48-F1
#
_entry.id   AF-A0A9Q4GM48-F1
#
_cell.length_a   1.000
_cell.length_b   1.000
_cell.length_c   1.000
_cell.angle_alpha   90.00
_cell.angle_beta   90.00
_cell.angle_gamma   90.00
#
_symmetry.space_group_name_H-M   'P 1'
#
loop_
_entity.id
_entity.type
_entity.pdbx_description
1 polymer ?
#
loop_
_entity_poly.entity_id
_entity_poly.type
_entity_poly.pdbx_seq_one_letter_code
_entity_poly.pdbx_strand_id
1 'polypeptide(L)'
;MNESNGSMELYLREHTEEIINNWLSKIYENTYTSFVYSPQYKDELRADSEQTADLIISYFAGKKAFFEKLDKWLDNMYARRMENEVPLPEVITTLDKLRREFVTAVGDFCIHNDEVSKCEFSSSMAMVNHGFDRINEAFSAMYYNDIVKHLEQQHRLIEEISTPVISITDKLAILPLMGRVDRERAEKLSEITANKCVHLGVEQLCIDLSGITYFDDALGEMLTNLVTMLKLLGVEAFISGIQPKMAQQINRVDLNLSIPAYHSLKAVLQDQTRTI
;
A
#
# COMPACT_ATOMS: atom_id res chain seq x y z
N MET A 1 16.00 -40.13 -3.40
CA MET A 1 14.53 -40.04 -3.52
C MET A 1 13.99 -41.35 -3.01
N ASN A 2 13.05 -41.36 -2.06
CA ASN A 2 12.44 -42.61 -1.58
C ASN A 2 11.54 -43.16 -2.70
N GLU A 3 11.52 -44.48 -2.96
CA GLU A 3 10.72 -45.06 -4.06
C GLU A 3 9.23 -44.69 -3.94
N SER A 4 8.71 -44.63 -2.71
CA SER A 4 7.36 -44.16 -2.37
C SER A 4 7.08 -42.73 -2.87
N ASN A 5 8.02 -41.80 -2.76
CA ASN A 5 7.84 -40.43 -3.25
C ASN A 5 7.72 -40.37 -4.78
N GLY A 6 8.47 -41.22 -5.48
CA GLY A 6 8.39 -41.32 -6.94
C GLY A 6 7.03 -41.85 -7.41
N SER A 7 6.51 -42.87 -6.72
CA SER A 7 5.17 -43.42 -7.00
C SER A 7 4.04 -42.39 -6.73
N MET A 8 4.15 -41.64 -5.63
CA MET A 8 3.21 -40.57 -5.29
C MET A 8 3.27 -39.43 -6.30
N GLU A 9 4.47 -39.01 -6.71
CA GLU A 9 4.64 -37.97 -7.73
C GLU A 9 3.95 -38.38 -9.04
N LEU A 10 4.21 -39.61 -9.52
CA LEU A 10 3.60 -40.13 -10.74
C LEU A 10 2.08 -40.16 -10.64
N TYR A 11 1.55 -40.71 -9.56
CA TYR A 11 0.11 -40.77 -9.30
C TYR A 11 -0.53 -39.37 -9.32
N LEU A 12 0.04 -38.40 -8.59
CA LEU A 12 -0.51 -37.05 -8.55
C LEU A 12 -0.46 -36.37 -9.94
N ARG A 13 0.56 -36.66 -10.77
CA ARG A 13 0.60 -36.18 -12.16
C ARG A 13 -0.52 -36.78 -13.00
N GLU A 14 -0.74 -38.09 -12.91
CA GLU A 14 -1.80 -38.79 -13.65
C GLU A 14 -3.21 -38.33 -13.25
N HIS A 15 -3.41 -37.99 -11.98
CA HIS A 15 -4.70 -37.53 -11.43
C HIS A 15 -4.85 -35.99 -11.37
N THR A 16 -3.91 -35.21 -11.91
CA THR A 16 -3.95 -33.73 -11.85
C THR A 16 -5.23 -33.17 -12.48
N GLU A 17 -5.66 -33.72 -13.63
CA GLU A 17 -6.87 -33.25 -14.30
C GLU A 17 -8.12 -33.46 -13.44
N GLU A 18 -8.23 -34.62 -12.79
CA GLU A 18 -9.33 -34.96 -11.89
C GLU A 18 -9.35 -34.04 -10.65
N ILE A 19 -8.20 -33.83 -10.01
CA ILE A 19 -8.03 -32.92 -8.87
C ILE A 19 -8.53 -31.52 -9.22
N ILE A 20 -8.12 -30.99 -10.38
CA ILE A 20 -8.50 -29.64 -10.82
C ILE A 20 -9.98 -29.57 -11.20
N ASN A 21 -10.53 -30.61 -11.84
CA ASN A 21 -11.95 -30.67 -12.15
C ASN A 21 -12.82 -30.67 -10.88
N ASN A 22 -12.42 -31.43 -9.86
CA ASN A 22 -13.09 -31.45 -8.56
C ASN A 22 -12.98 -30.11 -7.83
N TRP A 23 -11.83 -29.45 -7.91
CA TRP A 23 -11.67 -28.10 -7.37
C TRP A 23 -12.56 -27.08 -8.09
N LEU A 24 -12.58 -27.09 -9.42
CA LEU A 24 -13.37 -26.17 -10.25
C LEU A 24 -14.88 -26.32 -10.03
N SER A 25 -15.38 -27.52 -9.74
CA SER A 25 -16.81 -27.71 -9.46
C SER A 25 -17.20 -27.10 -8.11
N LYS A 26 -16.30 -27.15 -7.12
CA LYS A 26 -16.52 -26.66 -5.74
C LYS A 26 -16.15 -25.19 -5.55
N ILE A 27 -15.42 -24.57 -6.49
CA ILE A 27 -14.96 -23.19 -6.31
C ILE A 27 -16.16 -22.25 -6.19
N TYR A 28 -17.16 -22.42 -7.07
CA TYR A 28 -18.36 -21.57 -7.16
C TYR A 28 -19.36 -21.71 -6.00
N GLU A 29 -19.13 -22.65 -5.06
CA GLU A 29 -19.92 -22.74 -3.82
C GLU A 29 -19.61 -21.60 -2.84
N ASN A 30 -18.46 -20.92 -3.01
CA ASN A 30 -18.13 -19.74 -2.21
C ASN A 30 -18.56 -18.45 -2.91
N THR A 31 -18.95 -17.47 -2.11
CA THR A 31 -19.14 -16.10 -2.56
C THR A 31 -17.79 -15.39 -2.62
N TYR A 32 -17.36 -14.99 -3.82
CA TYR A 32 -16.20 -14.13 -4.04
C TYR A 32 -16.64 -12.75 -4.50
N THR A 33 -15.86 -11.74 -4.15
CA THR A 33 -16.02 -10.37 -4.65
C THR A 33 -15.28 -10.17 -5.97
N SER A 34 -14.20 -10.92 -6.20
CA SER A 34 -13.41 -10.81 -7.43
C SER A 34 -14.07 -11.53 -8.61
N PHE A 35 -14.18 -10.83 -9.74
CA PHE A 35 -14.78 -11.38 -10.95
C PHE A 35 -13.99 -12.58 -11.51
N VAL A 36 -12.68 -12.67 -11.24
CA VAL A 36 -11.80 -13.74 -11.74
C VAL A 36 -12.25 -15.13 -11.30
N TYR A 37 -13.08 -15.24 -10.26
CA TYR A 37 -13.66 -16.50 -9.79
C TYR A 37 -15.04 -16.80 -10.38
N SER A 38 -15.48 -16.04 -11.39
CA SER A 38 -16.76 -16.27 -12.08
C SER A 38 -16.64 -17.38 -13.13
N PRO A 39 -17.74 -18.10 -13.47
CA PRO A 39 -17.71 -19.20 -14.44
C PRO A 39 -17.13 -18.86 -15.82
N GLN A 40 -17.22 -17.59 -16.23
CA GLN A 40 -16.66 -17.11 -17.50
C GLN A 40 -15.13 -17.13 -17.56
N TYR A 41 -14.43 -17.17 -16.42
CA TYR A 41 -12.97 -17.22 -16.33
C TYR A 41 -12.43 -18.61 -15.95
N LYS A 42 -13.25 -19.64 -16.20
CA LYS A 42 -12.94 -21.02 -15.81
C LYS A 42 -11.64 -21.53 -16.43
N ASP A 43 -11.34 -21.14 -17.66
CA ASP A 43 -10.15 -21.60 -18.38
C ASP A 43 -8.88 -20.96 -17.81
N GLU A 44 -8.90 -19.67 -17.43
CA GLU A 44 -7.77 -19.06 -16.73
C GLU A 44 -7.57 -19.67 -15.34
N LEU A 45 -8.65 -19.91 -14.60
CA LEU A 45 -8.58 -20.56 -13.29
C LEU A 45 -8.02 -21.98 -13.39
N ARG A 46 -8.36 -22.73 -14.45
CA ARG A 46 -7.78 -24.04 -14.73
C ARG A 46 -6.27 -23.91 -14.93
N ALA A 47 -5.82 -23.03 -15.83
CA ALA A 47 -4.40 -22.85 -16.13
C ALA A 47 -3.60 -22.41 -14.88
N ASP A 48 -4.21 -21.60 -14.01
CA ASP A 48 -3.65 -21.17 -12.73
C ASP A 48 -3.51 -22.35 -11.75
N SER A 49 -4.54 -23.20 -11.66
CA SER A 49 -4.51 -24.40 -10.83
C SER A 49 -3.54 -25.46 -11.37
N GLU A 50 -3.35 -25.58 -12.68
CA GLU A 50 -2.37 -26.48 -13.29
C GLU A 50 -0.93 -26.08 -12.92
N GLN A 51 -0.62 -24.77 -12.97
CA GLN A 51 0.67 -24.26 -12.52
C GLN A 51 0.90 -24.51 -11.02
N THR A 52 -0.14 -24.33 -10.20
CA THR A 52 -0.07 -24.59 -8.76
C THR A 52 0.11 -26.08 -8.48
N ALA A 53 -0.58 -26.95 -9.23
CA ALA A 53 -0.46 -28.39 -9.14
C ALA A 53 0.96 -28.87 -9.48
N ASP A 54 1.53 -28.41 -10.60
CA ASP A 54 2.91 -28.78 -10.98
C ASP A 54 3.94 -28.31 -9.94
N LEU A 55 3.71 -27.16 -9.30
CA LEU A 55 4.53 -26.68 -8.20
C LEU A 55 4.45 -27.63 -6.99
N ILE A 56 3.25 -27.97 -6.53
CA ILE A 56 3.06 -28.92 -5.41
C ILE A 56 3.66 -30.29 -5.71
N ILE A 57 3.43 -30.82 -6.91
CA ILE A 57 3.98 -32.11 -7.34
C ILE A 57 5.50 -32.07 -7.36
N SER A 58 6.12 -30.96 -7.81
CA SER A 58 7.58 -30.82 -7.79
C SER A 58 8.20 -30.86 -6.39
N TYR A 59 7.41 -30.59 -5.34
CA TYR A 59 7.85 -30.77 -3.96
C TYR A 59 8.16 -32.24 -3.63
N PHE A 60 7.49 -33.19 -4.30
CA PHE A 60 7.76 -34.62 -4.19
C PHE A 60 9.06 -35.06 -4.86
N ALA A 61 9.42 -34.41 -5.98
CA ALA A 61 10.72 -34.56 -6.62
C ALA A 61 11.87 -33.97 -5.79
N GLY A 62 11.57 -32.96 -4.97
CA GLY A 62 12.45 -32.43 -3.93
C GLY A 62 12.34 -30.92 -3.75
N LYS A 63 12.71 -30.43 -2.55
CA LYS A 63 12.58 -29.01 -2.16
C LYS A 63 13.26 -28.04 -3.14
N LYS A 64 14.42 -28.41 -3.70
CA LYS A 64 15.14 -27.56 -4.67
C LYS A 64 14.31 -27.32 -5.94
N ALA A 65 13.73 -28.38 -6.49
CA ALA A 65 12.89 -28.29 -7.70
C ALA A 65 11.65 -27.42 -7.47
N PHE A 66 11.06 -27.52 -6.28
CA PHE A 66 9.96 -26.65 -5.87
C PHE A 66 10.38 -25.18 -5.83
N PHE A 67 11.48 -24.84 -5.16
CA PHE A 67 11.91 -23.44 -5.03
C PHE A 67 12.30 -22.80 -6.38
N GLU A 68 12.91 -23.57 -7.30
CA GLU A 68 13.20 -23.10 -8.66
C GLU A 68 11.93 -22.77 -9.46
N LYS A 69 10.83 -23.48 -9.20
CA LYS A 69 9.53 -23.22 -9.84
C LYS A 69 8.69 -22.17 -9.11
N LEU A 70 8.90 -22.00 -7.80
CA LEU A 70 8.13 -21.07 -6.96
C LEU A 70 8.26 -19.64 -7.46
N ASP A 71 9.48 -19.19 -7.78
CA ASP A 71 9.71 -17.81 -8.24
C ASP A 71 8.93 -17.53 -9.53
N LYS A 72 8.95 -18.45 -10.50
CA LYS A 72 8.19 -18.32 -11.74
C LYS A 72 6.68 -18.37 -11.51
N TRP A 73 6.22 -19.21 -10.58
CA TRP A 73 4.81 -19.25 -10.20
C TRP A 73 4.38 -17.94 -9.55
N LEU A 74 5.21 -17.35 -8.68
CA LEU A 74 4.97 -16.06 -8.07
C LEU A 74 4.87 -14.99 -9.16
N ASP A 75 5.83 -14.88 -10.07
CA ASP A 75 5.80 -13.87 -11.14
C ASP A 75 4.50 -13.91 -11.97
N ASN A 76 4.00 -15.11 -12.30
CA ASN A 76 2.80 -15.27 -13.11
C ASN A 76 1.50 -15.07 -12.29
N MET A 77 1.37 -15.81 -11.19
CA MET A 77 0.15 -15.82 -10.37
C MET A 77 -0.02 -14.48 -9.68
N TYR A 78 1.04 -13.97 -9.07
CA TYR A 78 1.02 -12.71 -8.32
C TYR A 78 0.63 -11.55 -9.22
N ALA A 79 1.30 -11.39 -10.37
CA ALA A 79 1.00 -10.29 -11.30
C ALA A 79 -0.47 -10.27 -11.70
N ARG A 80 -1.03 -11.43 -12.06
CA ARG A 80 -2.44 -11.53 -12.45
C ARG A 80 -3.40 -11.23 -11.30
N ARG A 81 -3.12 -11.70 -10.07
CA ARG A 81 -3.97 -11.42 -8.91
C ARG A 81 -3.93 -9.93 -8.54
N MET A 82 -2.76 -9.30 -8.63
CA MET A 82 -2.63 -7.87 -8.36
C MET A 82 -3.28 -7.00 -9.43
N GLU A 83 -3.09 -7.31 -10.72
CA GLU A 83 -3.71 -6.58 -11.84
C GLU A 83 -5.24 -6.57 -11.75
N ASN A 84 -5.82 -7.66 -11.24
CA ASN A 84 -7.27 -7.80 -11.06
C ASN A 84 -7.74 -7.46 -9.64
N GLU A 85 -6.90 -6.82 -8.83
CA GLU A 85 -7.20 -6.35 -7.46
C GLU A 85 -7.83 -7.43 -6.55
N VAL A 86 -7.39 -8.68 -6.72
CA VAL A 86 -7.97 -9.82 -6.00
C VAL A 86 -7.58 -9.74 -4.53
N PRO A 87 -8.54 -9.72 -3.58
CA PRO A 87 -8.22 -9.69 -2.17
C PRO A 87 -7.41 -10.92 -1.74
N LEU A 88 -6.35 -10.71 -0.96
CA LEU A 88 -5.52 -11.79 -0.40
C LEU A 88 -6.35 -12.92 0.24
N PRO A 89 -7.40 -12.66 1.05
CA PRO A 89 -8.21 -13.74 1.65
C PRO A 89 -8.87 -14.66 0.61
N GLU A 90 -9.23 -14.13 -0.57
CA GLU A 90 -9.82 -14.93 -1.65
C GLU A 90 -8.76 -15.83 -2.30
N VAL A 91 -7.54 -15.31 -2.51
CA VAL A 91 -6.40 -16.12 -2.99
C VAL A 91 -6.10 -17.25 -2.01
N ILE A 92 -5.98 -16.95 -0.71
CA ILE A 92 -5.71 -17.97 0.31
C ILE A 92 -6.85 -19.01 0.36
N THR A 93 -8.11 -18.57 0.30
CA THR A 93 -9.27 -19.47 0.29
C THR A 93 -9.25 -20.44 -0.89
N THR A 94 -8.87 -19.96 -2.07
CA THR A 94 -8.83 -20.80 -3.28
C THR A 94 -7.67 -21.80 -3.25
N LEU A 95 -6.49 -21.39 -2.76
CA LEU A 95 -5.36 -22.28 -2.52
C LEU A 95 -5.68 -23.34 -1.45
N ASP A 96 -6.39 -22.98 -0.38
CA ASP A 96 -6.83 -23.92 0.65
C ASP A 96 -7.86 -24.94 0.13
N LYS A 97 -8.74 -24.52 -0.79
CA LYS A 97 -9.62 -25.47 -1.49
C LYS A 97 -8.82 -26.45 -2.33
N LEU A 98 -7.81 -25.98 -3.07
CA LEU A 98 -6.98 -26.86 -3.90
C LEU A 98 -6.16 -27.82 -3.04
N ARG A 99 -5.62 -27.35 -1.92
CA ARG A 99 -4.95 -28.16 -0.90
C ARG A 99 -5.81 -29.35 -0.45
N ARG A 100 -7.10 -29.13 -0.20
CA ARG A 100 -8.02 -30.21 0.21
C ARG A 100 -8.12 -31.30 -0.85
N GLU A 101 -8.21 -30.94 -2.13
CA GLU A 101 -8.27 -31.93 -3.21
C GLU A 101 -6.96 -32.73 -3.32
N PHE A 102 -5.80 -32.09 -3.14
CA PHE A 102 -4.50 -32.80 -3.07
C PHE A 102 -4.39 -33.74 -1.87
N VAL A 103 -4.85 -33.29 -0.70
CA VAL A 103 -4.88 -34.11 0.52
C VAL A 103 -5.79 -35.33 0.34
N THR A 104 -6.95 -35.15 -0.28
CA THR A 104 -7.84 -36.27 -0.64
C THR A 104 -7.13 -37.23 -1.60
N ALA A 105 -6.50 -36.75 -2.67
CA ALA A 105 -5.78 -37.59 -3.62
C ALA A 105 -4.65 -38.41 -2.98
N VAL A 106 -3.87 -37.79 -2.08
CA VAL A 106 -2.84 -38.51 -1.30
C VAL A 106 -3.46 -39.57 -0.40
N GLY A 107 -4.59 -39.25 0.25
CA GLY A 107 -5.36 -40.19 1.05
C GLY A 107 -5.82 -41.40 0.24
N ASP A 108 -6.44 -41.15 -0.91
CA ASP A 108 -6.94 -42.19 -1.81
C ASP A 108 -5.81 -43.10 -2.32
N PHE A 109 -4.67 -42.53 -2.71
CA PHE A 109 -3.49 -43.32 -3.09
C PHE A 109 -3.06 -44.24 -1.95
N CYS A 110 -2.95 -43.74 -0.72
CA CYS A 110 -2.47 -44.53 0.39
C CYS A 110 -3.46 -45.60 0.84
N ILE A 111 -4.78 -45.36 0.69
CA ILE A 111 -5.83 -46.33 1.02
C ILE A 111 -5.82 -47.52 0.05
N HIS A 112 -5.53 -47.28 -1.24
CA HIS A 112 -5.55 -48.31 -2.27
C HIS A 112 -4.20 -49.02 -2.49
N ASN A 113 -3.15 -48.61 -1.78
CA ASN A 113 -1.81 -49.21 -1.87
C ASN A 113 -1.37 -49.74 -0.50
N ASP A 114 -1.59 -51.04 -0.27
CA ASP A 114 -1.26 -51.73 1.01
C ASP A 114 0.24 -51.71 1.36
N GLU A 115 1.10 -51.42 0.38
CA GLU A 115 2.56 -51.31 0.57
C GLU A 115 2.98 -49.98 1.23
N VAL A 116 2.10 -48.97 1.25
CA VAL A 116 2.42 -47.66 1.84
C VAL A 116 2.34 -47.73 3.37
N SER A 117 3.46 -47.49 4.03
CA SER A 117 3.50 -47.46 5.49
C SER A 117 2.81 -46.23 6.06
N LYS A 118 2.40 -46.29 7.34
CA LYS A 118 1.88 -45.12 8.08
C LYS A 118 2.86 -43.94 8.10
N CYS A 119 4.17 -44.23 8.08
CA CYS A 119 5.20 -43.21 8.04
C CYS A 119 5.22 -42.50 6.69
N GLU A 120 5.11 -43.24 5.59
CA GLU A 120 5.04 -42.69 4.22
C GLU A 120 3.76 -41.92 3.96
N PHE A 121 2.61 -42.40 4.47
CA PHE A 121 1.35 -41.64 4.46
C PHE A 121 1.51 -40.29 5.17
N SER A 122 2.00 -40.31 6.42
CA SER A 122 2.20 -39.09 7.21
C SER A 122 3.19 -38.13 6.53
N SER A 123 4.28 -38.67 5.96
CA SER A 123 5.28 -37.90 5.24
C SER A 123 4.68 -37.24 3.98
N SER A 124 3.92 -37.98 3.18
CA SER A 124 3.28 -37.48 1.95
C SER A 124 2.27 -36.37 2.24
N MET A 125 1.45 -36.55 3.29
CA MET A 125 0.52 -35.53 3.77
C MET A 125 1.25 -34.26 4.23
N ALA A 126 2.33 -34.41 5.00
CA ALA A 126 3.15 -33.28 5.42
C ALA A 126 3.78 -32.56 4.23
N MET A 127 4.19 -33.29 3.18
CA MET A 127 4.77 -32.71 1.97
C MET A 127 3.78 -31.82 1.22
N VAL A 128 2.53 -32.25 1.02
CA VAL A 128 1.47 -31.40 0.45
C VAL A 128 1.27 -30.14 1.28
N ASN A 129 1.06 -30.29 2.59
CA ASN A 129 0.79 -29.17 3.48
C ASN A 129 1.93 -28.15 3.47
N HIS A 130 3.18 -28.61 3.61
CA HIS A 130 4.35 -27.74 3.56
C HIS A 130 4.53 -27.04 2.21
N GLY A 131 4.23 -27.72 1.09
CA GLY A 131 4.25 -27.09 -0.23
C GLY A 131 3.29 -25.90 -0.31
N PHE A 132 2.03 -26.10 0.09
CA PHE A 132 1.04 -25.02 0.11
C PHE A 132 1.36 -23.95 1.16
N ASP A 133 1.87 -24.30 2.33
CA ASP A 133 2.27 -23.32 3.35
C ASP A 133 3.34 -22.40 2.79
N ARG A 134 4.30 -22.94 2.03
CA ARG A 134 5.36 -22.13 1.45
C ARG A 134 4.86 -21.23 0.31
N ILE A 135 3.90 -21.69 -0.49
CA ILE A 135 3.21 -20.86 -1.49
C ILE A 135 2.49 -19.70 -0.78
N ASN A 136 1.67 -20.01 0.23
CA ASN A 136 0.90 -19.01 0.98
C ASN A 136 1.79 -17.98 1.67
N GLU A 137 2.88 -18.43 2.31
CA GLU A 137 3.84 -17.54 2.97
C GLU A 137 4.50 -16.60 1.95
N ALA A 138 5.01 -17.13 0.85
CA ALA A 138 5.69 -16.33 -0.17
C ALA A 138 4.75 -15.33 -0.85
N PHE A 139 3.54 -15.78 -1.22
CA PHE A 139 2.53 -14.93 -1.83
C PHE A 139 2.09 -13.81 -0.87
N SER A 140 1.80 -14.16 0.39
CA SER A 140 1.36 -13.18 1.40
C SER A 140 2.44 -12.15 1.71
N ALA A 141 3.72 -12.57 1.76
CA ALA A 141 4.83 -11.66 1.97
C ALA A 141 4.99 -10.67 0.80
N MET A 142 4.87 -11.13 -0.44
CA MET A 142 4.88 -10.25 -1.61
C MET A 142 3.71 -9.27 -1.59
N TYR A 143 2.49 -9.78 -1.34
CA TYR A 143 1.26 -8.98 -1.29
C TYR A 143 1.34 -7.89 -0.22
N TYR A 144 1.81 -8.24 0.99
CA TYR A 144 2.01 -7.30 2.08
C TYR A 144 3.03 -6.22 1.72
N ASN A 145 4.18 -6.61 1.17
CA ASN A 145 5.24 -5.66 0.81
C ASN A 145 4.78 -4.68 -0.26
N ASP A 146 3.98 -5.12 -1.22
CA ASP A 146 3.47 -4.27 -2.28
C ASP A 146 2.40 -3.29 -1.78
N ILE A 147 1.50 -3.75 -0.90
CA ILE A 147 0.56 -2.86 -0.20
C ILE A 147 1.30 -1.80 0.61
N VAL A 148 2.30 -2.21 1.40
CA VAL A 148 3.08 -1.27 2.21
C VAL A 148 3.79 -0.25 1.32
N LYS A 149 4.44 -0.69 0.24
CA LYS A 149 5.08 0.21 -0.73
C LYS A 149 4.07 1.17 -1.37
N HIS A 150 2.90 0.68 -1.75
CA HIS A 150 1.86 1.52 -2.35
C HIS A 150 1.32 2.54 -1.34
N LEU A 151 1.06 2.14 -0.10
CA LEU A 151 0.66 3.04 0.99
C LEU A 151 1.73 4.08 1.27
N GLU A 152 3.00 3.71 1.32
CA GLU A 152 4.10 4.65 1.48
C GLU A 152 4.22 5.63 0.32
N GLN A 153 4.01 5.17 -0.93
CA GLN A 153 3.98 6.05 -2.10
C GLN A 153 2.81 7.03 -2.03
N GLN A 154 1.61 6.55 -1.69
CA GLN A 154 0.44 7.39 -1.48
C GLN A 154 0.65 8.38 -0.33
N HIS A 155 1.28 7.96 0.77
CA HIS A 155 1.54 8.82 1.91
C HIS A 155 2.56 9.91 1.55
N ARG A 156 3.64 9.58 0.83
CA ARG A 156 4.57 10.58 0.28
C ARG A 156 3.88 11.55 -0.67
N LEU A 157 3.00 11.06 -1.54
CA LEU A 157 2.22 11.92 -2.42
C LEU A 157 1.28 12.84 -1.63
N ILE A 158 0.67 12.35 -0.54
CA ILE A 158 -0.12 13.19 0.36
C ILE A 158 0.77 14.22 1.06
N GLU A 159 1.98 13.88 1.48
CA GLU A 159 2.93 14.86 2.04
C GLU A 159 3.35 15.92 1.01
N GLU A 160 3.54 15.53 -0.25
CA GLU A 160 3.84 16.46 -1.36
C GLU A 160 2.63 17.31 -1.79
N ILE A 161 1.41 16.77 -1.68
CA ILE A 161 0.16 17.41 -2.15
C ILE A 161 -0.58 18.17 -1.02
N SER A 162 -0.34 17.88 0.26
CA SER A 162 -1.07 18.46 1.41
C SER A 162 -0.70 19.90 1.77
N THR A 163 -0.31 20.65 0.73
CA THR A 163 -0.38 22.09 0.50
C THR A 163 0.68 22.97 1.18
N PRO A 164 1.53 23.63 0.37
CA PRO A 164 2.25 24.80 0.82
C PRO A 164 1.59 26.09 0.30
N VAL A 165 1.12 26.17 -0.94
CA VAL A 165 0.65 27.45 -1.50
C VAL A 165 -0.46 27.24 -2.52
N ILE A 166 -1.63 27.84 -2.28
CA ILE A 166 -2.80 27.85 -3.16
C ILE A 166 -2.96 29.26 -3.74
N SER A 167 -2.97 29.42 -5.06
CA SER A 167 -3.22 30.72 -5.70
C SER A 167 -4.68 31.13 -5.51
N ILE A 168 -4.92 32.34 -5.02
CA ILE A 168 -6.24 32.95 -4.89
C ILE A 168 -6.50 33.89 -6.06
N THR A 169 -5.47 34.65 -6.47
CA THR A 169 -5.44 35.46 -7.69
C THR A 169 -4.08 35.29 -8.37
N ASP A 170 -3.84 36.01 -9.47
CA ASP A 170 -2.53 36.04 -10.14
C ASP A 170 -1.41 36.64 -9.27
N LYS A 171 -1.77 37.44 -8.24
CA LYS A 171 -0.82 38.15 -7.38
C LYS A 171 -0.82 37.66 -5.94
N LEU A 172 -1.87 36.95 -5.51
CA LEU A 172 -2.09 36.55 -4.13
C LEU A 172 -2.22 35.03 -4.04
N ALA A 173 -1.48 34.43 -3.10
CA ALA A 173 -1.67 33.06 -2.68
C ALA A 173 -1.87 32.92 -1.16
N ILE A 174 -2.29 31.73 -0.74
CA ILE A 174 -2.45 31.35 0.67
C ILE A 174 -1.65 30.08 1.00
N LEU A 175 -0.94 30.10 2.12
CA LEU A 175 -0.36 28.94 2.81
C LEU A 175 -1.26 28.59 4.00
N PRO A 176 -2.15 27.59 3.88
CA PRO A 176 -2.93 27.12 5.02
C PRO A 176 -2.07 26.20 5.90
N LEU A 177 -1.87 26.56 7.17
CA LEU A 177 -1.20 25.71 8.15
C LEU A 177 -2.22 24.96 9.02
N MET A 178 -2.15 23.64 8.99
CA MET A 178 -3.07 22.74 9.68
C MET A 178 -2.32 21.78 10.63
N GLY A 179 -2.87 21.61 11.83
CA GLY A 179 -2.38 20.64 12.81
C GLY A 179 -1.17 21.14 13.60
N ARG A 180 -0.24 20.23 13.90
CA ARG A 180 1.01 20.55 14.60
C ARG A 180 2.16 20.59 13.59
N VAL A 181 3.09 21.52 13.77
CA VAL A 181 4.29 21.67 12.93
C VAL A 181 5.49 21.30 13.80
N ASP A 182 6.10 20.13 13.54
CA ASP A 182 7.38 19.77 14.14
C ASP A 182 8.55 20.34 13.31
N ARG A 183 9.78 20.12 13.79
CA ARG A 183 10.99 20.70 13.19
C ARG A 183 11.23 20.21 11.76
N GLU A 184 11.06 18.91 11.51
CA GLU A 184 11.27 18.35 10.16
C GLU A 184 10.27 18.95 9.17
N ARG A 185 9.00 19.06 9.59
CA ARG A 185 7.94 19.66 8.78
C ARG A 185 8.18 21.15 8.56
N ALA A 186 8.67 21.88 9.56
CA ALA A 186 8.98 23.31 9.46
C ALA A 186 10.04 23.62 8.39
N GLU A 187 11.13 22.85 8.38
CA GLU A 187 12.22 23.02 7.41
C GLU A 187 11.71 22.81 5.98
N LYS A 188 11.02 21.69 5.74
CA LYS A 188 10.44 21.36 4.43
C LYS A 188 9.40 22.39 3.98
N LEU A 189 8.48 22.81 4.87
CA LEU A 189 7.43 23.77 4.53
C LEU A 189 8.01 25.11 4.07
N SER A 190 9.06 25.59 4.72
CA SER A 190 9.67 26.89 4.40
C SER A 190 10.26 26.89 2.99
N GLU A 191 11.02 25.85 2.64
CA GLU A 191 11.65 25.70 1.33
C GLU A 191 10.59 25.52 0.23
N ILE A 192 9.63 24.61 0.42
CA ILE A 192 8.62 24.33 -0.61
C ILE A 192 7.74 25.55 -0.84
N THR A 193 7.35 26.27 0.22
CA THR A 193 6.54 27.50 0.12
C THR A 193 7.25 28.58 -0.68
N ALA A 194 8.51 28.88 -0.33
CA ALA A 194 9.30 29.90 -1.01
C ALA A 194 9.45 29.59 -2.51
N ASN A 195 9.82 28.35 -2.86
CA ASN A 195 9.93 27.88 -4.25
C ASN A 195 8.59 27.99 -4.99
N LYS A 196 7.48 27.63 -4.33
CA LYS A 196 6.15 27.66 -4.95
C LYS A 196 5.69 29.09 -5.22
N CYS A 197 5.93 30.05 -4.32
CA CYS A 197 5.61 31.46 -4.56
C CYS A 197 6.32 32.00 -5.79
N VAL A 198 7.61 31.70 -5.95
CA VAL A 198 8.39 32.11 -7.13
C VAL A 198 7.85 31.47 -8.40
N HIS A 199 7.57 30.16 -8.37
CA HIS A 199 7.01 29.46 -9.52
C HIS A 199 5.64 30.01 -9.93
N LEU A 200 4.79 30.37 -8.96
CA LEU A 200 3.48 30.95 -9.24
C LEU A 200 3.55 32.43 -9.65
N GLY A 201 4.67 33.12 -9.40
CA GLY A 201 4.83 34.53 -9.73
C GLY A 201 3.98 35.47 -8.87
N VAL A 202 3.58 35.03 -7.67
CA VAL A 202 2.74 35.83 -6.77
C VAL A 202 3.56 36.90 -6.07
N GLU A 203 2.96 38.08 -5.90
CA GLU A 203 3.56 39.20 -5.18
C GLU A 203 3.31 39.10 -3.67
N GLN A 204 2.30 38.33 -3.26
CA GLN A 204 1.85 38.30 -1.88
C GLN A 204 1.44 36.89 -1.41
N LEU A 205 1.75 36.58 -0.16
CA LEU A 205 1.39 35.34 0.51
C LEU A 205 0.67 35.58 1.84
N CYS A 206 -0.54 35.03 1.94
CA CYS A 206 -1.29 34.90 3.19
C CYS A 206 -0.88 33.62 3.92
N ILE A 207 -0.31 33.70 5.11
CA ILE A 207 -0.06 32.53 5.97
C ILE A 207 -1.26 32.37 6.90
N ASP A 208 -2.10 31.37 6.68
CA ASP A 208 -3.31 31.16 7.47
C ASP A 208 -3.07 30.17 8.61
N LEU A 209 -3.22 30.67 9.84
CA LEU A 209 -3.01 29.92 11.07
C LEU A 209 -4.32 29.41 11.69
N SER A 210 -5.44 29.49 10.97
CA SER A 210 -6.76 29.09 11.46
C SER A 210 -6.82 27.63 11.94
N GLY A 211 -6.02 26.75 11.34
CA GLY A 211 -5.89 25.33 11.66
C GLY A 211 -4.81 24.97 12.69
N ILE A 212 -4.09 25.95 13.23
CA ILE A 212 -3.06 25.75 14.26
C ILE A 212 -3.67 25.99 15.65
N THR A 213 -3.46 25.05 16.56
CA THR A 213 -4.00 25.12 17.93
C THR A 213 -2.93 25.42 18.99
N TYR A 214 -1.65 25.33 18.64
CA TYR A 214 -0.53 25.58 19.54
C TYR A 214 0.63 26.25 18.83
N PHE A 215 1.24 27.23 19.49
CA PHE A 215 2.44 27.92 19.05
C PHE A 215 3.65 27.43 19.85
N ASP A 216 4.62 26.79 19.18
CA ASP A 216 5.88 26.34 19.75
C ASP A 216 7.10 26.96 19.03
N ASP A 217 8.29 26.67 19.53
CA ASP A 217 9.55 27.22 19.01
C ASP A 217 9.77 26.84 17.53
N ALA A 218 9.39 25.61 17.14
CA ALA A 218 9.55 25.13 15.77
C ALA A 218 8.69 25.94 14.77
N LEU A 219 7.43 26.21 15.12
CA LEU A 219 6.56 27.06 14.30
C LEU A 219 7.07 28.52 14.24
N GLY A 220 7.56 29.06 15.36
CA GLY A 220 8.11 30.42 15.39
C GLY A 220 9.36 30.59 14.52
N GLU A 221 10.29 29.64 14.60
CA GLU A 221 11.50 29.60 13.78
C GLU A 221 11.15 29.46 12.29
N MET A 222 10.21 28.56 11.96
CA MET A 222 9.69 28.39 10.61
C MET A 222 9.15 29.70 10.04
N LEU A 223 8.24 30.37 10.76
CA LEU A 223 7.61 31.61 10.29
C LEU A 223 8.64 32.70 10.06
N THR A 224 9.60 32.84 10.97
CA THR A 224 10.66 33.86 10.87
C THR A 224 11.54 33.61 9.64
N ASN A 225 11.96 32.37 9.42
CA ASN A 225 12.77 31.97 8.28
C ASN A 225 12.01 32.17 6.97
N LEU A 226 10.75 31.72 6.91
CA LEU A 226 9.91 31.88 5.74
C LEU A 226 9.70 33.35 5.37
N VAL A 227 9.31 34.20 6.34
CA VAL A 227 9.11 35.64 6.11
C VAL A 227 10.39 36.31 5.59
N THR A 228 11.54 35.93 6.16
CA THR A 228 12.85 36.45 5.71
C THR A 228 13.14 36.04 4.26
N MET A 229 12.93 34.76 3.91
CA MET A 229 13.12 34.28 2.54
C MET A 229 12.18 34.96 1.55
N LEU A 230 10.88 35.05 1.88
CA LEU A 230 9.88 35.70 1.02
C LEU A 230 10.23 37.16 0.77
N LYS A 231 10.68 37.89 1.79
CA LYS A 231 11.14 39.28 1.65
C LYS A 231 12.31 39.42 0.69
N LEU A 232 13.28 38.51 0.74
CA LEU A 232 14.42 38.50 -0.19
C LEU A 232 13.98 38.16 -1.62
N LEU A 233 12.93 37.35 -1.77
CA LEU A 233 12.32 36.98 -3.05
C LEU A 233 11.34 38.04 -3.59
N GLY A 234 11.11 39.13 -2.86
CA GLY A 234 10.17 40.19 -3.27
C GLY A 234 8.69 39.83 -3.08
N VAL A 235 8.39 38.84 -2.23
CA VAL A 235 7.03 38.43 -1.89
C VAL A 235 6.65 38.99 -0.53
N GLU A 236 5.57 39.77 -0.46
CA GLU A 236 5.07 40.33 0.79
C GLU A 236 4.23 39.29 1.55
N ALA A 237 4.60 39.03 2.81
CA ALA A 237 3.90 38.08 3.67
C ALA A 237 2.99 38.80 4.66
N PHE A 238 1.84 38.19 4.96
CA PHE A 238 0.98 38.58 6.07
C PHE A 238 0.30 37.35 6.67
N ILE A 239 -0.22 37.47 7.88
CA ILE A 239 -0.85 36.37 8.60
C ILE A 239 -2.36 36.52 8.67
N SER A 240 -3.10 35.42 8.56
CA SER A 240 -4.51 35.36 8.93
C SER A 240 -4.81 34.27 9.96
N GLY A 241 -6.00 34.32 10.56
CA GLY A 241 -6.53 33.20 11.35
C GLY A 241 -5.89 33.03 12.72
N ILE A 242 -5.14 34.01 13.22
CA ILE A 242 -4.58 33.97 14.59
C ILE A 242 -5.72 33.99 15.61
N GLN A 243 -5.80 32.92 16.40
CA GLN A 243 -6.71 32.86 17.54
C GLN A 243 -6.16 33.67 18.73
N PRO A 244 -7.01 34.25 19.60
CA PRO A 244 -6.55 35.06 20.75
C PRO A 244 -5.54 34.35 21.66
N LYS A 245 -5.71 33.05 21.89
CA LYS A 245 -4.78 32.22 22.67
C LYS A 245 -3.39 32.17 22.03
N MET A 246 -3.32 32.06 20.70
CA MET A 246 -2.08 32.01 19.94
C MET A 246 -1.36 33.37 19.95
N ALA A 247 -2.12 34.47 19.81
CA ALA A 247 -1.57 35.82 19.95
C ALA A 247 -0.88 36.03 21.32
N GLN A 248 -1.47 35.50 22.40
CA GLN A 248 -0.84 35.53 23.73
C GLN A 248 0.45 34.70 23.80
N GLN A 249 0.51 33.55 23.11
CA GLN A 249 1.71 32.72 23.05
C GLN A 249 2.82 33.43 22.28
N ILE A 250 2.52 33.98 21.09
CA ILE A 250 3.47 34.74 20.26
C ILE A 250 4.06 35.91 21.05
N ASN A 251 3.21 36.68 21.75
CA ASN A 251 3.65 37.82 22.56
C ASN A 251 4.55 37.42 23.75
N ARG A 252 4.43 36.19 24.27
CA ARG A 252 5.30 35.70 25.36
C ARG A 252 6.69 35.30 24.88
N VAL A 253 6.80 34.87 23.63
CA VAL A 253 8.07 34.42 23.03
C VAL A 253 8.86 35.61 22.45
N ASP A 254 8.32 36.84 22.53
CA ASP A 254 8.90 38.06 21.96
C ASP A 254 9.23 37.91 20.45
N LEU A 255 8.39 37.15 19.74
CA LEU A 255 8.59 36.88 18.33
C LEU A 255 8.08 38.07 17.50
N ASN A 256 9.00 38.89 17.02
CA ASN A 256 8.66 40.03 16.16
C ASN A 256 8.69 39.64 14.68
N LEU A 257 7.56 39.16 14.15
CA LEU A 257 7.44 38.83 12.73
C LEU A 257 7.34 40.06 11.81
N SER A 258 7.13 41.27 12.35
CA SER A 258 7.08 42.55 11.60
C SER A 258 6.27 42.50 10.29
N ILE A 259 5.19 41.72 10.26
CA ILE A 259 4.26 41.60 9.13
C ILE A 259 2.82 41.88 9.57
N PRO A 260 1.95 42.36 8.65
CA PRO A 260 0.55 42.58 8.94
C PRO A 260 -0.18 41.31 9.37
N ALA A 261 -1.15 41.46 10.27
CA ALA A 261 -2.04 40.39 10.70
C ALA A 261 -3.50 40.78 10.46
N TYR A 262 -4.26 39.87 9.86
CA TYR A 262 -5.68 40.02 9.56
C TYR A 262 -6.49 38.95 10.30
N HIS A 263 -7.74 39.27 10.65
CA HIS A 263 -8.58 38.31 11.37
C HIS A 263 -9.07 37.16 10.46
N SER A 264 -9.06 37.31 9.13
CA SER A 264 -9.40 36.25 8.16
C SER A 264 -8.94 36.61 6.74
N LEU A 265 -8.85 35.60 5.87
CA LEU A 265 -8.58 35.79 4.44
C LEU A 265 -9.60 36.72 3.76
N LYS A 266 -10.86 36.71 4.20
CA LYS A 266 -11.88 37.63 3.68
C LYS A 266 -11.50 39.10 3.90
N ALA A 267 -10.92 39.43 5.06
CA ALA A 267 -10.49 40.79 5.36
C ALA A 267 -9.34 41.24 4.45
N VAL A 268 -8.38 40.33 4.19
CA VAL A 268 -7.27 40.56 3.26
C VAL A 268 -7.81 40.93 1.87
N LEU A 269 -8.72 40.11 1.34
CA LEU A 269 -9.28 40.33 0.00
C LEU A 269 -10.04 41.66 -0.12
N GLN A 270 -10.71 42.09 0.95
CA GLN A 270 -11.46 43.36 1.00
C GLN A 270 -10.54 44.58 1.11
N ASP A 271 -9.40 44.46 1.78
CA ASP A 271 -8.41 45.53 1.89
C ASP A 271 -7.74 45.80 0.54
N GLN A 272 -7.39 44.73 -0.17
CA GLN A 272 -6.82 44.73 -1.52
C GLN A 272 -7.72 45.42 -2.55
N THR A 273 -9.04 45.28 -2.42
CA THR A 273 -10.00 45.93 -3.35
C THR A 273 -10.15 47.43 -3.12
N ARG A 274 -9.59 47.98 -2.02
CA ARG A 274 -9.63 49.43 -1.71
C ARG A 274 -8.38 50.17 -2.15
N THR A 275 -7.32 49.46 -2.55
CA THR A 275 -6.02 50.04 -2.95
C THR A 275 -5.88 50.19 -4.47
N ILE A 276 -6.92 49.82 -5.24
CA ILE A 276 -7.08 50.04 -6.69
C ILE A 276 -8.16 51.10 -6.90
#